data_AF-A0A7C4NT40-F1
#
_entry.id   AF-A0A7C4NT40-F1
#
_cell.length_a   1.000
_cell.length_b   1.000
_cell.length_c   1.000
_cell.angle_alpha   90.00
_cell.angle_beta   90.00
_cell.angle_gamma   90.00
#
_symmetry.space_group_name_H-M   'P 1'
#
loop_
_entity.id
_entity.type
_entity.pdbx_description
1 polymer ?
#
loop_
_entity_poly.entity_id
_entity_poly.type
_entity_poly.pdbx_seq_one_letter_code
_entity_poly.pdbx_strand_id
1 'polypeptide(L)'
;MNNMLRIFILLISFIFLHWSIVSAVEKPEVFIPAKNNEDIQNQDYFVSGNFSNWLILYSYTVFIIWDIKNASLETIVPSNAFEVNKNYYLSKYSYGLKYDNKYIYVTDKSQVSKDGKLIAKIITHHDRKITSLIRASDNKEVARFYVFKDGEWIILTPEGYYNASPNAEKYLNVKIGNKVYNIENFKKIFNRPNIVKAALEEKSISSLMLPTLEFPDIQKNTKYSILITGVLNDSAADKAGIKEGDIIYSINDKIFYESNNKDVEKEFVEYLKILPVGFCKITLIREGRKITTTANITELSSTSRLDIFFEIIENNAQIYFDKALAQLQNISSREDLKAVARLFEIAKAISPEWADLYYNLGMIYEELTYYDKAIENFSKYLDLVKDRNSVESKNIISKIKGK
;
A
#
# COMPACT_ATOMS: atom_id res chain seq x y z
N MET A 1 8.16 17.65 28.79
CA MET A 1 7.79 16.43 28.04
C MET A 1 6.44 16.73 27.39
N ASN A 2 6.45 17.13 26.11
CA ASN A 2 5.36 17.96 25.59
C ASN A 2 4.20 17.14 25.04
N ASN A 3 2.98 17.48 25.49
CA ASN A 3 1.72 16.96 24.93
C ASN A 3 1.62 17.16 23.41
N MET A 4 2.32 18.15 22.85
CA MET A 4 2.48 18.36 21.41
C MET A 4 2.90 17.09 20.67
N LEU A 5 3.91 16.34 21.14
CA LEU A 5 4.44 15.17 20.42
C LEU A 5 3.38 14.05 20.33
N ARG A 6 2.61 13.83 21.40
CA ARG A 6 1.48 12.87 21.42
C ARG A 6 0.30 13.31 20.54
N ILE A 7 -0.02 14.61 20.54
CA ILE A 7 -1.08 15.18 19.69
C ILE A 7 -0.66 15.13 18.21
N PHE A 8 0.64 15.25 17.91
CA PHE A 8 1.15 15.21 16.54
C PHE A 8 1.26 13.79 15.97
N ILE A 9 1.55 12.77 16.79
CA ILE A 9 1.43 11.35 16.39
C ILE A 9 0.00 11.03 15.90
N LEU A 10 -1.02 11.62 16.54
CA LEU A 10 -2.42 11.53 16.11
C LEU A 10 -2.69 12.31 14.82
N LEU A 11 -2.03 13.45 14.58
CA LEU A 11 -2.19 14.22 13.33
C LEU A 11 -1.48 13.57 12.13
N ILE A 12 -0.27 13.04 12.31
CA ILE A 12 0.46 12.29 11.28
C ILE A 12 -0.38 11.10 10.79
N SER A 13 -1.05 10.38 11.70
CA SER A 13 -1.96 9.29 11.36
C SER A 13 -3.30 9.73 10.74
N PHE A 14 -3.61 11.03 10.74
CA PHE A 14 -4.77 11.61 10.03
C PHE A 14 -4.46 12.01 8.57
N ILE A 15 -3.21 12.32 8.23
CA ILE A 15 -2.87 12.97 6.94
C ILE A 15 -2.58 11.96 5.81
N PHE A 16 -2.24 10.70 6.11
CA PHE A 16 -2.05 9.60 5.13
C PHE A 16 -3.28 9.25 4.26
N LEU A 17 -4.37 10.01 4.38
CA LEU A 17 -5.69 9.61 3.93
C LEU A 17 -6.03 9.97 2.49
N HIS A 18 -5.34 10.93 1.88
CA HIS A 18 -5.83 11.58 0.68
C HIS A 18 -4.78 11.72 -0.45
N TRP A 19 -5.03 10.92 -1.48
CA TRP A 19 -4.63 11.04 -2.90
C TRP A 19 -3.31 10.37 -3.30
N SER A 20 -3.45 9.29 -4.09
CA SER A 20 -2.36 8.50 -4.68
C SER A 20 -2.37 8.64 -6.21
N ILE A 21 -1.22 8.97 -6.80
CA ILE A 21 -0.88 9.00 -8.25
C ILE A 21 0.61 9.43 -8.33
N VAL A 22 1.55 8.84 -9.09
CA VAL A 22 1.54 7.73 -10.09
C VAL A 22 2.56 6.63 -9.67
N SER A 23 2.83 5.65 -10.54
CA SER A 23 3.68 4.46 -10.38
C SER A 23 5.21 4.66 -10.39
N ALA A 24 5.91 4.00 -9.45
CA ALA A 24 7.03 3.09 -9.76
C ALA A 24 7.36 2.09 -8.62
N VAL A 25 6.35 1.64 -7.85
CA VAL A 25 6.43 0.44 -7.00
C VAL A 25 5.29 -0.47 -7.43
N GLU A 26 5.55 -1.77 -7.56
CA GLU A 26 4.56 -2.77 -7.95
C GLU A 26 3.57 -3.01 -6.79
N LYS A 27 2.58 -2.12 -6.63
CA LYS A 27 1.58 -2.22 -5.56
C LYS A 27 0.91 -3.61 -5.59
N PRO A 28 0.85 -4.34 -4.48
CA PRO A 28 0.14 -5.62 -4.42
C PRO A 28 -1.36 -5.39 -4.68
N GLU A 29 -1.87 -6.04 -5.73
CA GLU A 29 -3.27 -6.03 -6.14
C GLU A 29 -3.90 -7.37 -5.70
N VAL A 30 -4.83 -7.33 -4.75
CA VAL A 30 -5.63 -8.51 -4.36
C VAL A 30 -6.82 -8.64 -5.31
N PHE A 31 -6.96 -9.78 -5.98
CA PHE A 31 -7.96 -9.98 -7.02
C PHE A 31 -8.43 -11.43 -7.09
N ILE A 32 -9.59 -11.64 -7.72
CA ILE A 32 -10.08 -12.96 -8.11
C ILE A 32 -9.52 -13.29 -9.50
N PRO A 33 -8.73 -14.37 -9.68
CA PRO A 33 -8.22 -14.78 -10.98
C PRO A 33 -9.33 -15.13 -11.96
N ALA A 34 -9.15 -14.80 -13.25
CA ALA A 34 -10.18 -15.02 -14.27
C ALA A 34 -10.72 -16.46 -14.37
N LYS A 35 -9.87 -17.47 -14.09
CA LYS A 35 -10.26 -18.89 -14.05
C LYS A 35 -11.32 -19.22 -12.97
N ASN A 36 -11.43 -18.38 -11.93
CA ASN A 36 -12.34 -18.53 -10.79
C ASN A 36 -13.68 -17.79 -11.02
N ASN A 37 -13.80 -16.98 -12.08
CA ASN A 37 -15.02 -16.20 -12.34
C ASN A 37 -16.23 -17.09 -12.57
N GLU A 38 -16.04 -18.25 -13.21
CA GLU A 38 -17.13 -19.17 -13.46
C GLU A 38 -17.76 -19.71 -12.18
N ASP A 39 -17.04 -19.73 -11.05
CA ASP A 39 -17.52 -20.18 -9.74
C ASP A 39 -18.34 -19.13 -8.99
N ILE A 40 -18.33 -17.87 -9.42
CA ILE A 40 -19.11 -16.80 -8.78
C ILE A 40 -20.61 -17.04 -9.04
N GLN A 41 -21.40 -17.00 -7.96
CA GLN A 41 -22.86 -16.98 -8.00
C GLN A 41 -23.36 -15.58 -8.38
N ASN A 42 -24.19 -15.49 -9.41
CA ASN A 42 -24.77 -14.22 -9.86
C ASN A 42 -25.65 -13.57 -8.78
N GLN A 43 -25.54 -12.27 -8.63
CA GLN A 43 -26.36 -11.42 -7.78
C GLN A 43 -27.21 -10.50 -8.68
N ASP A 44 -28.32 -11.03 -9.21
CA ASP A 44 -29.03 -10.41 -10.34
C ASP A 44 -30.01 -9.31 -9.94
N TYR A 45 -30.59 -9.38 -8.72
CA TYR A 45 -31.59 -8.43 -8.23
C TYR A 45 -31.40 -8.13 -6.73
N PHE A 46 -31.79 -6.94 -6.30
CA PHE A 46 -32.02 -6.59 -4.90
C PHE A 46 -33.44 -6.94 -4.48
N VAL A 47 -33.67 -7.27 -3.21
CA VAL A 47 -34.98 -7.06 -2.57
C VAL A 47 -35.17 -5.56 -2.33
N SER A 48 -36.28 -5.00 -2.81
CA SER A 48 -36.49 -3.56 -2.82
C SER A 48 -36.92 -3.03 -1.46
N GLY A 49 -36.35 -1.89 -1.08
CA GLY A 49 -36.56 -1.24 0.21
C GLY A 49 -35.20 -0.88 0.80
N ASN A 50 -35.07 0.34 1.32
CA ASN A 50 -33.78 0.87 1.77
C ASN A 50 -33.15 -0.06 2.81
N PHE A 51 -31.96 -0.58 2.50
CA PHE A 51 -31.28 -1.56 3.35
C PHE A 51 -30.77 -0.89 4.64
N SER A 52 -30.67 -1.67 5.72
CA SER A 52 -30.13 -1.18 7.00
C SER A 52 -28.90 -1.99 7.39
N ASN A 53 -29.02 -2.86 8.39
CA ASN A 53 -27.95 -3.81 8.71
C ASN A 53 -27.85 -4.94 7.67
N TRP A 54 -28.97 -5.28 7.02
CA TRP A 54 -29.02 -6.39 6.07
C TRP A 54 -29.30 -5.92 4.64
N LEU A 55 -28.54 -6.45 3.69
CA LEU A 55 -28.77 -6.32 2.26
C LEU A 55 -29.16 -7.69 1.70
N ILE A 56 -30.36 -7.78 1.15
CA ILE A 56 -30.90 -9.02 0.60
C ILE A 56 -30.88 -8.95 -0.93
N LEU A 57 -30.26 -9.94 -1.53
CA LEU A 57 -30.15 -10.10 -2.97
C LEU A 57 -30.91 -11.37 -3.39
N TYR A 58 -31.43 -11.35 -4.61
CA TYR A 58 -32.06 -12.49 -5.25
C TYR A 58 -31.27 -12.83 -6.53
N SER A 59 -30.73 -14.05 -6.51
CA SER A 59 -30.33 -14.81 -7.68
C SER A 59 -31.47 -15.78 -8.01
N TYR A 60 -31.69 -16.13 -9.28
CA TYR A 60 -32.84 -16.98 -9.68
C TYR A 60 -33.02 -18.27 -8.86
N THR A 61 -31.92 -18.83 -8.34
CA THR A 61 -31.90 -20.07 -7.53
C THR A 61 -31.80 -19.83 -6.01
N VAL A 62 -31.38 -18.65 -5.55
CA VAL A 62 -31.06 -18.39 -4.13
C VAL A 62 -31.28 -16.93 -3.73
N PHE A 63 -31.74 -16.71 -2.50
CA PHE A 63 -31.59 -15.45 -1.79
C PHE A 63 -30.26 -15.43 -1.05
N ILE A 64 -29.55 -14.32 -1.14
CA ILE A 64 -28.26 -14.08 -0.49
C ILE A 64 -28.47 -12.94 0.51
N ILE A 65 -28.25 -13.21 1.80
CA ILE A 65 -28.48 -12.24 2.88
C ILE A 65 -27.12 -11.84 3.45
N TRP A 66 -26.73 -10.59 3.22
CA TRP A 66 -25.51 -10.00 3.76
C TRP A 66 -25.80 -9.20 5.03
N ASP A 67 -25.02 -9.42 6.09
CA ASP A 67 -24.92 -8.51 7.23
C ASP A 67 -23.85 -7.45 6.93
N ILE A 68 -24.31 -6.26 6.52
CA ILE A 68 -23.49 -5.09 6.22
C ILE A 68 -22.85 -4.52 7.49
N LYS A 69 -23.52 -4.64 8.65
CA LYS A 69 -23.01 -4.14 9.94
C LYS A 69 -21.86 -5.00 10.46
N ASN A 70 -21.86 -6.30 10.18
CA ASN A 70 -20.77 -7.19 10.58
C ASN A 70 -19.77 -7.52 9.46
N ALA A 71 -20.00 -7.01 8.25
CA ALA A 71 -19.22 -7.32 7.06
C ALA A 71 -19.09 -8.83 6.84
N SER A 72 -20.23 -9.53 6.84
CA SER A 72 -20.29 -10.99 6.69
C SER A 72 -21.53 -11.42 5.91
N LEU A 73 -21.48 -12.60 5.33
CA LEU A 73 -22.70 -13.27 4.86
C LEU A 73 -23.45 -13.84 6.07
N GLU A 74 -24.74 -13.56 6.17
CA GLU A 74 -25.61 -14.12 7.21
C GLU A 74 -26.05 -15.53 6.79
N THR A 75 -26.61 -15.67 5.58
CA THR A 75 -27.07 -16.95 5.05
C THR A 75 -27.36 -16.91 3.55
N ILE A 76 -27.47 -18.08 2.93
CA ILE A 76 -27.99 -18.30 1.58
C ILE A 76 -29.22 -19.20 1.69
N VAL A 77 -30.37 -18.77 1.17
CA VAL A 77 -31.63 -19.50 1.23
C VAL A 77 -32.06 -19.90 -0.19
N PRO A 78 -32.31 -21.18 -0.47
CA PRO A 78 -32.87 -21.62 -1.76
C PRO A 78 -34.17 -20.87 -2.14
N SER A 79 -34.31 -20.47 -3.40
CA SER A 79 -35.46 -19.68 -3.85
C SER A 79 -36.79 -20.44 -3.80
N ASN A 80 -36.77 -21.77 -3.73
CA ASN A 80 -37.96 -22.61 -3.51
C ASN A 80 -38.55 -22.50 -2.09
N ALA A 81 -37.88 -21.83 -1.15
CA ALA A 81 -38.46 -21.43 0.14
C ALA A 81 -39.49 -20.28 0.00
N PHE A 82 -39.71 -19.76 -1.22
CA PHE A 82 -40.56 -18.63 -1.53
C PHE A 82 -41.56 -19.00 -2.65
N GLU A 83 -42.82 -18.59 -2.51
CA GLU A 83 -43.84 -18.79 -3.56
C GLU A 83 -43.64 -17.76 -4.68
N VAL A 84 -43.06 -18.17 -5.81
CA VAL A 84 -42.82 -17.30 -6.96
C VAL A 84 -44.12 -17.05 -7.73
N ASN A 85 -44.91 -16.06 -7.30
CA ASN A 85 -46.11 -15.62 -8.01
C ASN A 85 -45.75 -14.64 -9.15
N LYS A 86 -45.48 -15.19 -10.34
CA LYS A 86 -44.98 -14.46 -11.54
C LYS A 86 -45.93 -13.41 -12.14
N ASN A 87 -47.11 -13.18 -11.56
CA ASN A 87 -48.17 -12.38 -12.19
C ASN A 87 -48.03 -10.84 -12.03
N TYR A 88 -46.96 -10.34 -11.39
CA TYR A 88 -46.79 -8.91 -11.13
C TYR A 88 -45.49 -8.33 -11.71
N TYR A 89 -45.52 -8.02 -13.00
CA TYR A 89 -44.55 -7.14 -13.67
C TYR A 89 -44.90 -5.68 -13.37
N LEU A 90 -44.37 -5.11 -12.29
CA LEU A 90 -44.71 -3.75 -11.86
C LEU A 90 -43.88 -2.65 -12.55
N SER A 91 -42.79 -3.04 -13.22
CA SER A 91 -42.13 -2.24 -14.25
C SER A 91 -41.21 -3.14 -15.09
N LYS A 92 -40.52 -2.59 -16.10
CA LYS A 92 -39.44 -3.27 -16.82
C LYS A 92 -38.27 -3.73 -15.91
N TYR A 93 -38.25 -3.27 -14.66
CA TYR A 93 -37.13 -3.34 -13.72
C TYR A 93 -37.51 -3.89 -12.33
N SER A 94 -38.73 -4.41 -12.15
CA SER A 94 -39.19 -4.91 -10.85
C SER A 94 -40.34 -5.91 -10.92
N TYR A 95 -40.30 -6.93 -10.06
CA TYR A 95 -41.34 -7.96 -9.91
C TYR A 95 -41.55 -8.38 -8.45
N GLY A 96 -42.69 -9.01 -8.15
CA GLY A 96 -43.05 -9.49 -6.81
C GLY A 96 -42.80 -10.98 -6.59
N LEU A 97 -42.43 -11.34 -5.37
CA LEU A 97 -42.29 -12.70 -4.83
C LEU A 97 -43.18 -12.81 -3.59
N LYS A 98 -43.79 -13.96 -3.30
CA LYS A 98 -44.69 -14.14 -2.15
C LYS A 98 -44.02 -14.98 -1.06
N TYR A 99 -44.07 -14.50 0.17
CA TYR A 99 -43.53 -15.18 1.36
C TYR A 99 -44.43 -14.89 2.56
N ASP A 100 -44.89 -15.91 3.28
CA ASP A 100 -45.76 -15.75 4.47
C ASP A 100 -46.93 -14.77 4.22
N ASN A 101 -47.62 -14.95 3.09
CA ASN A 101 -48.69 -14.06 2.58
C ASN A 101 -48.33 -12.57 2.39
N LYS A 102 -47.06 -12.19 2.48
CA LYS A 102 -46.52 -10.86 2.16
C LYS A 102 -45.86 -10.88 0.78
N TYR A 103 -45.90 -9.74 0.10
CA TYR A 103 -45.18 -9.55 -1.16
C TYR A 103 -43.83 -8.89 -0.91
N ILE A 104 -42.77 -9.56 -1.35
CA ILE A 104 -41.40 -9.07 -1.40
C ILE A 104 -41.14 -8.64 -2.84
N TYR A 105 -40.96 -7.35 -3.08
CA TYR A 105 -40.58 -6.86 -4.40
C TYR A 105 -39.07 -6.97 -4.60
N VAL A 106 -38.64 -7.27 -5.82
CA VAL A 106 -37.22 -7.28 -6.22
C VAL A 106 -36.99 -6.35 -7.41
N THR A 107 -35.77 -5.83 -7.55
CA THR A 107 -35.39 -4.87 -8.61
C THR A 107 -33.89 -4.94 -8.93
N ASP A 108 -33.50 -4.67 -10.17
CA ASP A 108 -32.10 -4.52 -10.59
C ASP A 108 -31.53 -3.11 -10.31
N LYS A 109 -32.39 -2.17 -9.92
CA LYS A 109 -32.01 -0.79 -9.61
C LYS A 109 -31.22 -0.69 -8.30
N SER A 110 -30.21 0.18 -8.31
CA SER A 110 -29.41 0.50 -7.13
C SER A 110 -30.28 0.87 -5.92
N GLN A 111 -29.99 0.28 -4.76
CA GLN A 111 -30.65 0.60 -3.50
C GLN A 111 -29.80 1.58 -2.69
N VAL A 112 -30.44 2.44 -1.89
CA VAL A 112 -29.77 3.34 -0.96
C VAL A 112 -29.99 2.82 0.46
N SER A 113 -29.01 2.94 1.34
CA SER A 113 -29.14 2.59 2.75
C SER A 113 -30.14 3.51 3.45
N LYS A 114 -30.73 3.05 4.55
CA LYS A 114 -31.75 3.78 5.31
C LYS A 114 -31.24 5.09 5.93
N ASP A 115 -29.94 5.17 6.19
CA ASP A 115 -29.23 6.37 6.65
C ASP A 115 -28.69 7.27 5.51
N GLY A 116 -28.87 6.86 4.25
CA GLY A 116 -28.42 7.59 3.07
C GLY A 116 -26.91 7.52 2.78
N LYS A 117 -26.13 6.79 3.58
CA LYS A 117 -24.65 6.76 3.51
C LYS A 117 -24.10 5.85 2.42
N LEU A 118 -24.77 4.75 2.10
CA LEU A 118 -24.30 3.74 1.16
C LEU A 118 -25.29 3.55 0.01
N ILE A 119 -24.76 3.26 -1.17
CA ILE A 119 -25.50 2.93 -2.38
C ILE A 119 -25.04 1.55 -2.82
N ALA A 120 -25.94 0.57 -2.81
CA ALA A 120 -25.70 -0.75 -3.35
C ALA A 120 -25.98 -0.76 -4.85
N LYS A 121 -25.02 -1.21 -5.67
CA LYS A 121 -25.16 -1.35 -7.12
C LYS A 121 -24.78 -2.77 -7.55
N ILE A 122 -25.59 -3.37 -8.42
CA ILE A 122 -25.21 -4.59 -9.12
C ILE A 122 -24.32 -4.17 -10.30
N ILE A 123 -23.11 -4.72 -10.35
CA ILE A 123 -22.12 -4.45 -11.39
C ILE A 123 -21.78 -5.73 -12.15
N THR A 124 -21.34 -5.59 -13.38
CA THR A 124 -20.78 -6.70 -14.16
C THR A 124 -19.29 -6.86 -13.78
N HIS A 125 -18.90 -8.04 -13.33
CA HIS A 125 -17.52 -8.45 -13.14
C HIS A 125 -17.23 -9.61 -14.09
N HIS A 126 -16.48 -9.33 -15.16
CA HIS A 126 -16.34 -10.21 -16.33
C HIS A 126 -17.70 -10.59 -16.94
N ASP A 127 -18.16 -11.83 -16.78
CA ASP A 127 -19.44 -12.37 -17.26
C ASP A 127 -20.50 -12.50 -16.14
N ARG A 128 -20.13 -12.17 -14.89
CA ARG A 128 -20.93 -12.40 -13.68
C ARG A 128 -21.51 -11.10 -13.11
N LYS A 129 -22.62 -11.23 -12.38
CA LYS A 129 -23.23 -10.13 -11.61
C LYS A 129 -22.81 -10.21 -10.15
N ILE A 130 -22.23 -9.13 -9.63
CA ILE A 130 -21.81 -8.99 -8.23
C ILE A 130 -22.34 -7.69 -7.65
N THR A 131 -22.38 -7.59 -6.32
CA THR A 131 -22.76 -6.35 -5.63
C THR A 131 -21.54 -5.52 -5.26
N SER A 132 -21.61 -4.23 -5.53
CA SER A 132 -20.68 -3.20 -5.07
C SER A 132 -21.40 -2.23 -4.14
N LEU A 133 -20.79 -1.92 -3.00
CA LEU A 133 -21.24 -0.85 -2.12
C LEU A 133 -20.39 0.40 -2.36
N ILE A 134 -21.06 1.53 -2.52
CA ILE A 134 -20.49 2.82 -2.87
C ILE A 134 -20.91 3.83 -1.80
N ARG A 135 -19.99 4.70 -1.38
CA ARG A 135 -20.28 5.78 -0.43
C ARG A 135 -21.05 6.90 -1.13
N ALA A 136 -22.17 7.33 -0.56
CA ALA A 136 -23.04 8.33 -1.18
C ALA A 136 -22.41 9.74 -1.24
N SER A 137 -21.52 10.07 -0.30
CA SER A 137 -20.92 11.41 -0.18
C SER A 137 -19.86 11.73 -1.25
N ASP A 138 -19.09 10.74 -1.70
CA ASP A 138 -18.05 10.91 -2.72
C ASP A 138 -18.15 9.95 -3.93
N ASN A 139 -19.19 9.10 -3.96
CA ASN A 139 -19.43 8.08 -4.99
C ASN A 139 -18.23 7.12 -5.21
N LYS A 140 -17.35 6.96 -4.22
CA LYS A 140 -16.26 5.96 -4.25
C LYS A 140 -16.78 4.59 -3.82
N GLU A 141 -16.26 3.55 -4.48
CA GLU A 141 -16.46 2.16 -4.05
C GLU A 141 -15.85 1.93 -2.67
N VAL A 142 -16.55 1.16 -1.83
CA VAL A 142 -16.18 0.82 -0.46
C VAL A 142 -15.80 -0.65 -0.37
N ALA A 143 -16.64 -1.53 -0.94
CA ALA A 143 -16.35 -2.96 -1.04
C ALA A 143 -17.18 -3.64 -2.13
N ARG A 144 -16.64 -4.73 -2.69
CA ARG A 144 -17.33 -5.68 -3.56
C ARG A 144 -17.63 -6.96 -2.82
N PHE A 145 -18.78 -7.55 -3.12
CA PHE A 145 -19.37 -8.68 -2.42
C PHE A 145 -19.50 -9.84 -3.40
N TYR A 146 -18.82 -10.95 -3.09
CA TYR A 146 -18.76 -12.16 -3.90
C TYR A 146 -19.34 -13.32 -3.10
N VAL A 147 -20.19 -14.12 -3.74
CA VAL A 147 -20.63 -15.43 -3.27
C VAL A 147 -20.24 -16.41 -4.36
N PHE A 148 -19.80 -17.61 -3.98
CA PHE A 148 -19.41 -18.68 -4.88
C PHE A 148 -20.45 -19.80 -4.84
N LYS A 149 -20.49 -20.62 -5.90
CA LYS A 149 -21.48 -21.71 -6.07
C LYS A 149 -21.42 -22.79 -4.98
N ASP A 150 -20.30 -22.90 -4.28
CA ASP A 150 -20.10 -23.81 -3.15
C ASP A 150 -20.55 -23.20 -1.79
N GLY A 151 -21.04 -21.97 -1.80
CA GLY A 151 -21.51 -21.24 -0.61
C GLY A 151 -20.43 -20.43 0.11
N GLU A 152 -19.17 -20.49 -0.33
CA GLU A 152 -18.11 -19.62 0.18
C GLU A 152 -18.34 -18.16 -0.28
N TRP A 153 -17.77 -17.19 0.42
CA TRP A 153 -17.99 -15.77 0.16
C TRP A 153 -16.78 -14.90 0.51
N ILE A 154 -16.68 -13.75 -0.16
CA ILE A 154 -15.65 -12.73 0.05
C ILE A 154 -16.29 -11.33 0.01
N ILE A 155 -15.85 -10.46 0.91
CA ILE A 155 -16.04 -9.01 0.81
C ILE A 155 -14.64 -8.39 0.65
N LEU A 156 -14.40 -7.67 -0.44
CA LEU A 156 -13.08 -7.14 -0.84
C LEU A 156 -13.15 -5.61 -1.04
N THR A 157 -12.28 -4.84 -0.38
CA THR A 157 -12.18 -3.39 -0.58
C THR A 157 -11.28 -3.05 -1.78
N PRO A 158 -11.40 -1.84 -2.38
CA PRO A 158 -10.51 -1.40 -3.46
C PRO A 158 -9.02 -1.38 -3.10
N GLU A 159 -8.69 -1.27 -1.81
CA GLU A 159 -7.31 -1.31 -1.29
C GLU A 159 -6.75 -2.73 -1.14
N GLY A 160 -7.59 -3.76 -1.31
CA GLY A 160 -7.21 -5.17 -1.26
C GLY A 160 -7.49 -5.87 0.07
N TYR A 161 -7.97 -5.17 1.10
CA TYR A 161 -8.38 -5.81 2.35
C TYR A 161 -9.66 -6.62 2.16
N TYR A 162 -9.73 -7.80 2.76
CA TYR A 162 -10.89 -8.67 2.66
C TYR A 162 -11.36 -9.26 4.00
N ASN A 163 -12.63 -9.64 4.01
CA ASN A 163 -13.19 -10.64 4.92
C ASN A 163 -13.74 -11.80 4.06
N ALA A 164 -13.69 -13.02 4.58
CA ALA A 164 -14.01 -14.22 3.81
C ALA A 164 -14.50 -15.35 4.71
N SER A 165 -15.29 -16.27 4.15
CA SER A 165 -15.53 -17.58 4.77
C SER A 165 -14.28 -18.47 4.76
N PRO A 166 -14.21 -19.52 5.60
CA PRO A 166 -12.97 -20.24 5.89
C PRO A 166 -12.21 -20.81 4.69
N ASN A 167 -12.88 -21.19 3.60
CA ASN A 167 -12.24 -21.77 2.42
C ASN A 167 -12.25 -20.85 1.20
N ALA A 168 -12.84 -19.65 1.28
CA ALA A 168 -12.97 -18.75 0.12
C ALA A 168 -11.62 -18.17 -0.34
N GLU A 169 -10.58 -18.21 0.50
CA GLU A 169 -9.24 -17.70 0.15
C GLU A 169 -8.64 -18.39 -1.08
N LYS A 170 -9.04 -19.64 -1.39
CA LYS A 170 -8.71 -20.32 -2.66
C LYS A 170 -9.13 -19.54 -3.92
N TYR A 171 -10.07 -18.60 -3.77
CA TYR A 171 -10.56 -17.75 -4.85
C TYR A 171 -9.76 -16.47 -5.07
N LEU A 172 -8.84 -16.11 -4.17
CA LEU A 172 -8.02 -14.89 -4.25
C LEU A 172 -6.56 -15.19 -4.60
N ASN A 173 -5.94 -14.26 -5.32
CA ASN A 173 -4.50 -14.16 -5.49
C ASN A 173 -4.04 -12.72 -5.22
N VAL A 174 -2.73 -12.55 -5.02
CA VAL A 174 -2.05 -11.25 -5.03
C VAL A 174 -1.22 -11.14 -6.29
N LYS A 175 -1.36 -10.05 -7.02
CA LYS A 175 -0.48 -9.69 -8.14
C LYS A 175 0.49 -8.61 -7.68
N ILE A 176 1.78 -8.87 -7.86
CA ILE A 176 2.86 -7.90 -7.65
C ILE A 176 3.57 -7.80 -9.01
N GLY A 177 3.27 -6.72 -9.72
CA GLY A 177 3.77 -6.49 -11.07
C GLY A 177 3.29 -7.54 -12.07
N ASN A 178 4.25 -8.24 -12.66
CA ASN A 178 4.02 -9.33 -13.61
C ASN A 178 3.92 -10.72 -12.94
N LYS A 179 4.04 -10.81 -11.60
CA LYS A 179 3.98 -12.07 -10.86
C LYS A 179 2.66 -12.19 -10.09
N VAL A 180 2.13 -13.42 -10.05
CA VAL A 180 0.88 -13.76 -9.34
C VAL A 180 1.21 -14.79 -8.27
N TYR A 181 0.71 -14.55 -7.05
CA TYR A 181 0.98 -15.33 -5.85
C TYR A 181 -0.34 -15.77 -5.20
N ASN A 182 -0.34 -16.90 -4.49
CA ASN A 182 -1.45 -17.33 -3.64
C ASN A 182 -1.65 -16.32 -2.48
N ILE A 183 -2.91 -15.99 -2.17
CA ILE A 183 -3.29 -15.11 -1.07
C ILE A 183 -2.83 -15.63 0.31
N GLU A 184 -2.64 -16.94 0.49
CA GLU A 184 -2.20 -17.56 1.75
C GLU A 184 -0.91 -16.89 2.30
N ASN A 185 0.03 -16.56 1.42
CA ASN A 185 1.28 -15.86 1.76
C ASN A 185 1.06 -14.42 2.25
N PHE A 186 -0.10 -13.83 1.98
CA PHE A 186 -0.44 -12.44 2.31
C PHE A 186 -1.65 -12.33 3.24
N LYS A 187 -2.16 -13.46 3.77
CA LYS A 187 -3.33 -13.52 4.66
C LYS A 187 -3.20 -12.58 5.85
N LYS A 188 -2.03 -12.52 6.50
CA LYS A 188 -1.77 -11.61 7.64
C LYS A 188 -1.89 -10.11 7.28
N ILE A 189 -1.68 -9.76 6.01
CA ILE A 189 -1.70 -8.39 5.50
C ILE A 189 -3.13 -8.02 5.08
N PHE A 190 -3.77 -8.87 4.28
CA PHE A 190 -5.04 -8.53 3.61
C PHE A 190 -6.30 -9.10 4.26
N ASN A 191 -6.25 -10.23 4.99
CA ASN A 191 -7.41 -10.72 5.74
C ASN A 191 -7.62 -9.84 6.98
N ARG A 192 -8.47 -8.82 6.84
CA ARG A 192 -8.67 -7.75 7.82
C ARG A 192 -10.15 -7.43 7.99
N PRO A 193 -10.92 -8.33 8.64
CA PRO A 193 -12.36 -8.16 8.81
C PRO A 193 -12.74 -6.85 9.53
N ASN A 194 -11.87 -6.39 10.44
CA ASN A 194 -12.01 -5.12 11.14
C ASN A 194 -11.91 -3.89 10.21
N ILE A 195 -11.02 -3.91 9.21
CA ILE A 195 -10.90 -2.84 8.21
C ILE A 195 -12.11 -2.85 7.29
N VAL A 196 -12.50 -4.03 6.78
CA VAL A 196 -13.67 -4.16 5.90
C VAL A 196 -14.94 -3.66 6.59
N LYS A 197 -15.17 -4.06 7.84
CA LYS A 197 -16.29 -3.57 8.66
C LYS A 197 -16.25 -2.05 8.84
N ALA A 198 -15.11 -1.48 9.21
CA ALA A 198 -15.00 -0.04 9.40
C ALA A 198 -15.17 0.75 8.08
N ALA A 199 -14.80 0.18 6.93
CA ALA A 199 -15.05 0.78 5.62
C ALA A 199 -16.56 0.92 5.36
N LEU A 200 -17.32 -0.14 5.66
CA LEU A 200 -18.79 -0.16 5.56
C LEU A 200 -19.47 0.79 6.56
N GLU A 201 -18.91 0.97 7.76
CA GLU A 201 -19.43 1.89 8.78
C GLU A 201 -19.14 3.39 8.51
N GLU A 202 -18.56 3.75 7.35
CA GLU A 202 -17.98 5.08 7.03
C GLU A 202 -16.97 5.60 8.07
N LYS A 203 -16.40 4.73 8.89
CA LYS A 203 -15.36 5.13 9.83
C LYS A 203 -14.07 5.39 9.05
N SER A 204 -13.25 6.31 9.55
CA SER A 204 -11.88 6.44 9.08
C SER A 204 -11.17 5.10 9.33
N ILE A 205 -10.96 4.35 8.26
CA ILE A 205 -10.26 3.07 8.29
C ILE A 205 -8.75 3.23 8.51
N SER A 206 -8.21 4.44 8.46
CA SER A 206 -6.77 4.71 8.49
C SER A 206 -6.12 4.47 9.84
N SER A 207 -6.88 4.51 10.94
CA SER A 207 -6.43 4.06 12.26
C SER A 207 -6.51 2.53 12.44
N LEU A 208 -7.12 1.82 11.47
CA LEU A 208 -7.31 0.36 11.45
C LEU A 208 -6.51 -0.31 10.33
N MET A 209 -6.14 0.42 9.28
CA MET A 209 -5.13 0.08 8.28
C MET A 209 -3.76 0.13 8.94
N LEU A 210 -3.29 -1.03 9.39
CA LEU A 210 -1.88 -1.37 9.58
C LEU A 210 -1.81 -2.85 9.94
N PRO A 211 -1.01 -3.62 9.20
CA PRO A 211 0.13 -4.24 9.87
C PRO A 211 1.43 -3.91 9.15
N THR A 212 2.51 -4.01 9.89
CA THR A 212 3.86 -4.24 9.33
C THR A 212 3.81 -5.29 8.22
N LEU A 213 4.35 -4.94 7.05
CA LEU A 213 4.54 -5.84 5.91
C LEU A 213 5.71 -6.81 6.18
N GLU A 214 5.53 -7.71 7.15
CA GLU A 214 6.34 -8.93 7.21
C GLU A 214 5.83 -9.90 6.14
N PHE A 215 6.41 -9.77 4.94
CA PHE A 215 6.34 -10.81 3.92
C PHE A 215 6.89 -12.13 4.52
N PRO A 216 6.16 -13.25 4.49
CA PRO A 216 6.76 -14.54 4.85
C PRO A 216 7.90 -14.87 3.88
N ASP A 217 8.87 -15.69 4.32
CA ASP A 217 10.09 -16.03 3.58
C ASP A 217 9.82 -16.74 2.23
N ILE A 218 9.45 -15.97 1.21
CA ILE A 218 9.41 -16.39 -0.19
C ILE A 218 10.87 -16.50 -0.66
N GLN A 219 11.49 -17.66 -0.39
CA GLN A 219 12.83 -18.08 -0.81
C GLN A 219 13.81 -16.92 -1.06
N LYS A 220 14.47 -16.43 0.01
CA LYS A 220 15.41 -15.30 -0.02
C LYS A 220 16.51 -15.42 -1.08
N ASN A 221 16.20 -14.98 -2.31
CA ASN A 221 17.17 -14.38 -3.22
C ASN A 221 17.33 -12.90 -2.84
N THR A 222 17.59 -12.65 -1.54
CA THR A 222 17.78 -11.30 -1.00
C THR A 222 18.95 -10.67 -1.73
N LYS A 223 18.66 -9.53 -2.36
CA LYS A 223 19.66 -8.70 -2.99
C LYS A 223 20.23 -7.74 -1.97
N TYR A 224 21.55 -7.63 -1.92
CA TYR A 224 22.26 -6.71 -1.05
C TYR A 224 22.90 -5.59 -1.89
N SER A 225 22.83 -4.37 -1.38
CA SER A 225 23.40 -3.18 -1.99
C SER A 225 24.20 -2.39 -0.95
N ILE A 226 25.17 -1.61 -1.40
CA ILE A 226 26.08 -0.85 -0.53
C ILE A 226 25.67 0.62 -0.58
N LEU A 227 25.01 1.09 0.48
CA LEU A 227 24.58 2.49 0.63
C LEU A 227 25.69 3.31 1.26
N ILE A 228 26.03 4.45 0.68
CA ILE A 228 26.96 5.41 1.26
C ILE A 228 26.22 6.24 2.31
N THR A 229 26.69 6.16 3.55
CA THR A 229 26.13 6.86 4.72
C THR A 229 26.96 8.06 5.16
N GLY A 230 28.08 8.31 4.49
CA GLY A 230 28.92 9.49 4.69
C GLY A 230 30.16 9.47 3.82
N VAL A 231 30.77 10.64 3.62
CA VAL A 231 32.02 10.81 2.86
C VAL A 231 32.91 11.74 3.66
N LEU A 232 34.18 11.40 3.83
CA LEU A 232 35.13 12.27 4.54
C LEU A 232 35.48 13.48 3.64
N ASN A 233 35.40 14.69 4.19
CA ASN A 233 35.82 15.91 3.47
C ASN A 233 37.25 15.80 2.94
N ASP A 234 37.52 16.40 1.78
CA ASP A 234 38.81 16.37 1.08
C ASP A 234 39.31 14.98 0.65
N SER A 235 38.53 13.91 0.84
CA SER A 235 38.87 12.56 0.39
C SER A 235 38.87 12.41 -1.13
N ALA A 236 39.36 11.26 -1.61
CA ALA A 236 39.24 10.87 -3.01
C ALA A 236 37.77 10.74 -3.46
N ALA A 237 36.87 10.33 -2.56
CA ALA A 237 35.43 10.22 -2.83
C ALA A 237 34.73 11.59 -2.88
N ASP A 238 35.04 12.49 -1.96
CA ASP A 238 34.52 13.87 -1.93
C ASP A 238 34.91 14.62 -3.21
N LYS A 239 36.20 14.55 -3.58
CA LYS A 239 36.73 15.12 -4.83
C LYS A 239 36.13 14.49 -6.09
N ALA A 240 35.64 13.26 -6.02
CA ALA A 240 34.91 12.58 -7.09
C ALA A 240 33.40 12.91 -7.10
N GLY A 241 32.91 13.75 -6.18
CA GLY A 241 31.51 14.15 -6.09
C GLY A 241 30.57 13.03 -5.61
N ILE A 242 31.10 12.05 -4.89
CA ILE A 242 30.33 10.99 -4.21
C ILE A 242 29.61 11.62 -3.00
N LYS A 243 28.40 11.14 -2.68
CA LYS A 243 27.54 11.73 -1.65
C LYS A 243 26.87 10.66 -0.77
N GLU A 244 26.48 11.07 0.43
CA GLU A 244 25.51 10.33 1.26
C GLU A 244 24.23 10.08 0.44
N GLY A 245 23.67 8.87 0.54
CA GLY A 245 22.50 8.43 -0.23
C GLY A 245 22.82 7.79 -1.59
N ASP A 246 24.06 7.85 -2.07
CA ASP A 246 24.48 7.08 -3.25
C ASP A 246 24.55 5.59 -2.92
N ILE A 247 24.19 4.73 -3.88
CA ILE A 247 24.41 3.28 -3.80
C ILE A 247 25.57 2.90 -4.73
N ILE A 248 26.57 2.15 -4.26
CA ILE A 248 27.66 1.67 -5.12
C ILE A 248 27.08 0.71 -6.17
N TYR A 249 27.27 1.03 -7.45
CA TYR A 249 26.95 0.10 -8.53
C TYR A 249 28.14 -0.81 -8.85
N SER A 250 29.27 -0.21 -9.19
CA SER A 250 30.53 -0.89 -9.49
C SER A 250 31.74 -0.02 -9.15
N ILE A 251 32.87 -0.67 -8.88
CA ILE A 251 34.18 -0.02 -8.78
C ILE A 251 35.12 -0.68 -9.79
N ASN A 252 35.73 0.14 -10.64
CA ASN A 252 36.24 -0.20 -11.96
C ASN A 252 35.20 -1.02 -12.73
N ASP A 253 35.41 -2.33 -12.84
CA ASP A 253 34.50 -3.27 -13.52
C ASP A 253 33.82 -4.27 -12.55
N LYS A 254 34.17 -4.25 -11.26
CA LYS A 254 33.57 -5.15 -10.27
C LYS A 254 32.24 -4.60 -9.76
N ILE A 255 31.16 -5.34 -9.99
CA ILE A 255 29.79 -4.97 -9.59
C ILE A 255 29.54 -5.36 -8.13
N PHE A 256 28.94 -4.46 -7.37
CA PHE A 256 28.49 -4.68 -5.98
C PHE A 256 26.98 -4.48 -5.79
N TYR A 257 26.29 -3.96 -6.80
CA TYR A 257 24.83 -3.76 -6.81
C TYR A 257 24.06 -5.07 -6.83
N GLU A 258 22.97 -5.14 -6.06
CA GLU A 258 22.05 -6.27 -6.03
C GLU A 258 22.78 -7.63 -5.94
N SER A 259 23.77 -7.71 -5.07
CA SER A 259 24.54 -8.93 -4.84
C SER A 259 23.67 -10.00 -4.17
N ASN A 260 23.81 -11.26 -4.61
CA ASN A 260 23.25 -12.40 -3.88
C ASN A 260 24.13 -12.82 -2.69
N ASN A 261 25.34 -12.25 -2.58
CA ASN A 261 26.30 -12.60 -1.54
C ASN A 261 25.93 -11.92 -0.22
N LYS A 262 25.64 -12.70 0.82
CA LYS A 262 25.42 -12.18 2.19
C LYS A 262 26.68 -11.55 2.78
N ASP A 263 27.85 -12.01 2.35
CA ASP A 263 29.17 -11.51 2.78
C ASP A 263 29.70 -10.39 1.87
N VAL A 264 28.83 -9.70 1.11
CA VAL A 264 29.22 -8.61 0.21
C VAL A 264 29.97 -7.48 0.93
N GLU A 265 29.73 -7.29 2.24
CA GLU A 265 30.50 -6.36 3.08
C GLU A 265 31.99 -6.70 3.08
N LYS A 266 32.32 -7.95 3.41
CA LYS A 266 33.70 -8.44 3.47
C LYS A 266 34.34 -8.36 2.09
N GLU A 267 33.61 -8.79 1.07
CA GLU A 267 34.05 -8.76 -0.32
C GLU A 267 34.37 -7.32 -0.80
N PHE A 268 33.56 -6.34 -0.39
CA PHE A 268 33.79 -4.93 -0.69
C PHE A 268 34.98 -4.36 0.08
N VAL A 269 35.06 -4.60 1.39
CA VAL A 269 36.18 -4.15 2.25
C VAL A 269 37.52 -4.74 1.77
N GLU A 270 37.56 -6.01 1.40
CA GLU A 270 38.75 -6.65 0.83
C GLU A 270 39.12 -6.04 -0.53
N TYR A 271 38.13 -5.76 -1.39
CA TYR A 271 38.37 -5.08 -2.66
C TYR A 271 38.91 -3.64 -2.48
N LEU A 272 38.34 -2.87 -1.54
CA LEU A 272 38.79 -1.51 -1.22
C LEU A 272 40.24 -1.47 -0.72
N LYS A 273 40.73 -2.50 -0.02
CA LYS A 273 42.13 -2.55 0.44
C LYS A 273 43.12 -2.69 -0.73
N ILE A 274 42.75 -3.46 -1.76
CA ILE A 274 43.61 -3.77 -2.90
C ILE A 274 43.42 -2.85 -4.12
N LEU A 275 42.57 -1.82 -4.04
CA LEU A 275 42.42 -0.85 -5.13
C LEU A 275 43.79 -0.23 -5.48
N PRO A 276 44.14 -0.10 -6.78
CA PRO A 276 45.40 0.49 -7.18
C PRO A 276 45.45 1.99 -6.82
N VAL A 277 46.67 2.52 -6.69
CA VAL A 277 46.92 3.98 -6.65
C VAL A 277 46.62 4.58 -8.02
N GLY A 278 46.09 5.80 -8.05
CA GLY A 278 45.69 6.49 -9.27
C GLY A 278 44.18 6.49 -9.52
N PHE A 279 43.79 6.67 -10.78
CA PHE A 279 42.39 6.87 -11.15
C PHE A 279 41.58 5.57 -11.13
N CYS A 280 40.52 5.57 -10.32
CA CYS A 280 39.55 4.49 -10.19
C CYS A 280 38.18 4.97 -10.69
N LYS A 281 37.59 4.25 -11.64
CA LYS A 281 36.24 4.52 -12.17
C LYS A 281 35.20 3.99 -11.19
N ILE A 282 34.23 4.79 -10.80
CA ILE A 282 33.18 4.40 -9.85
C ILE A 282 31.82 4.66 -10.49
N THR A 283 30.99 3.62 -10.57
CA THR A 283 29.60 3.73 -10.98
C THR A 283 28.72 3.68 -9.75
N LEU A 284 27.76 4.60 -9.65
CA LEU A 284 26.83 4.74 -8.53
C LEU A 284 25.39 4.75 -9.05
N ILE A 285 24.43 4.41 -8.21
CA ILE A 285 23.03 4.79 -8.38
C ILE A 285 22.77 6.03 -7.52
N ARG A 286 22.33 7.11 -8.16
CA ARG A 286 21.87 8.35 -7.51
C ARG A 286 20.53 8.73 -8.11
N GLU A 287 19.51 8.95 -7.27
CA GLU A 287 18.12 9.17 -7.70
C GLU A 287 17.66 8.17 -8.78
N GLY A 288 17.99 6.88 -8.59
CA GLY A 288 17.57 5.79 -9.49
C GLY A 288 18.34 5.73 -10.82
N ARG A 289 19.28 6.66 -11.06
CA ARG A 289 20.05 6.75 -12.30
C ARG A 289 21.48 6.29 -12.06
N LYS A 290 22.02 5.54 -13.03
CA LYS A 290 23.45 5.23 -13.08
C LYS A 290 24.24 6.50 -13.39
N ILE A 291 25.11 6.90 -12.48
CA ILE A 291 26.12 7.93 -12.69
C ILE A 291 27.51 7.28 -12.65
N THR A 292 28.47 7.83 -13.39
CA THR A 292 29.87 7.36 -13.37
C THR A 292 30.77 8.54 -13.07
N THR A 293 31.67 8.37 -12.12
CA THR A 293 32.71 9.33 -11.73
C THR A 293 34.07 8.64 -11.68
N THR A 294 35.12 9.40 -11.40
CA THR A 294 36.49 8.89 -11.25
C THR A 294 37.10 9.47 -9.98
N ALA A 295 37.52 8.61 -9.05
CA ALA A 295 38.25 9.00 -7.84
C ALA A 295 39.76 8.80 -8.06
N ASN A 296 40.59 9.73 -7.56
CA ASN A 296 42.05 9.59 -7.59
C ASN A 296 42.55 9.07 -6.24
N ILE A 297 42.91 7.79 -6.19
CA ILE A 297 43.38 7.10 -4.98
C ILE A 297 44.85 7.44 -4.73
N THR A 298 45.15 8.02 -3.58
CA THR A 298 46.53 8.32 -3.14
C THR A 298 47.01 7.34 -2.07
N GLU A 299 48.33 7.25 -1.85
CA GLU A 299 48.92 6.33 -0.87
C GLU A 299 48.63 6.70 0.61
N LEU A 300 48.07 7.88 0.87
CA LEU A 300 47.96 8.50 2.20
C LEU A 300 46.64 8.21 2.95
N SER A 301 45.69 7.48 2.37
CA SER A 301 44.40 7.18 3.02
C SER A 301 44.58 6.27 4.24
N SER A 302 44.35 6.79 5.45
CA SER A 302 44.70 6.11 6.71
C SER A 302 43.68 5.09 7.21
N THR A 303 42.49 4.99 6.60
CA THR A 303 41.41 4.09 7.06
C THR A 303 40.75 3.25 5.98
N SER A 304 40.49 3.80 4.79
CA SER A 304 40.07 3.05 3.60
C SER A 304 40.42 3.83 2.34
N ARG A 305 40.72 3.17 1.20
CA ARG A 305 41.22 3.87 -0.01
C ARG A 305 40.29 4.93 -0.62
N LEU A 306 39.02 5.00 -0.18
CA LEU A 306 38.05 6.01 -0.60
C LEU A 306 37.59 6.94 0.54
N ASP A 307 37.92 6.63 1.80
CA ASP A 307 37.44 7.33 3.01
C ASP A 307 35.91 7.62 3.01
N ILE A 308 35.13 6.58 2.68
CA ILE A 308 33.66 6.56 2.72
C ILE A 308 33.13 5.77 3.92
N PHE A 309 31.99 6.19 4.45
CA PHE A 309 31.17 5.41 5.37
C PHE A 309 30.02 4.77 4.58
N PHE A 310 29.71 3.51 4.87
CA PHE A 310 28.67 2.77 4.17
C PHE A 310 27.93 1.78 5.08
N GLU A 311 26.80 1.28 4.59
CA GLU A 311 25.98 0.25 5.21
C GLU A 311 25.55 -0.77 4.14
N ILE A 312 25.49 -2.05 4.51
CA ILE A 312 24.88 -3.08 3.66
C ILE A 312 23.37 -3.09 3.90
N ILE A 313 22.62 -2.82 2.83
CA ILE A 313 21.16 -2.76 2.84
C ILE A 313 20.57 -3.91 2.01
N GLU A 314 19.43 -4.45 2.44
CA GLU A 314 18.61 -5.27 1.55
C GLU A 314 18.02 -4.34 0.47
N ASN A 315 18.12 -4.71 -0.81
CA ASN A 315 17.70 -3.87 -1.93
C ASN A 315 16.16 -3.94 -2.14
N ASN A 316 15.43 -3.51 -1.11
CA ASN A 316 13.98 -3.50 -1.03
C ASN A 316 13.52 -2.34 -0.13
N ALA A 317 13.06 -1.24 -0.73
CA ALA A 317 12.64 -0.02 -0.01
C ALA A 317 11.51 -0.27 0.99
N GLN A 318 10.61 -1.22 0.69
CA GLN A 318 9.43 -1.52 1.51
C GLN A 318 9.85 -1.93 2.93
N ILE A 319 10.86 -2.79 3.08
CA ILE A 319 11.39 -3.24 4.37
C ILE A 319 11.78 -2.06 5.28
N TYR A 320 12.34 -1.00 4.71
CA TYR A 320 12.78 0.18 5.47
C TYR A 320 11.61 1.12 5.77
N PHE A 321 10.67 1.28 4.82
CA PHE A 321 9.40 1.97 5.04
C PHE A 321 8.61 1.35 6.20
N ASP A 322 8.47 0.04 6.23
CA ASP A 322 7.71 -0.68 7.27
C ASP A 322 8.38 -0.59 8.64
N LYS A 323 9.72 -0.71 8.69
CA LYS A 323 10.50 -0.48 9.91
C LYS A 323 10.33 0.95 10.41
N ALA A 324 10.31 1.94 9.51
CA ALA A 324 10.11 3.35 9.87
C ALA A 324 8.71 3.56 10.47
N LEU A 325 7.66 3.05 9.82
CA LEU A 325 6.28 3.12 10.32
C LEU A 325 6.08 2.37 11.65
N ALA A 326 6.75 1.24 11.86
CA ALA A 326 6.71 0.52 13.13
C ALA A 326 7.38 1.31 14.26
N GLN A 327 8.51 1.96 13.99
CA GLN A 327 9.21 2.79 14.96
C GLN A 327 8.47 4.09 15.29
N LEU A 328 7.75 4.70 14.34
CA LEU A 328 6.88 5.87 14.58
C LEU A 328 5.89 5.66 15.72
N GLN A 329 5.41 4.43 15.94
CA GLN A 329 4.44 4.11 16.99
C GLN A 329 4.99 4.25 18.42
N ASN A 330 6.31 4.18 18.60
CA ASN A 330 6.97 4.12 19.91
C ASN A 330 8.03 5.21 20.12
N ILE A 331 7.93 6.34 19.41
CA ILE A 331 8.82 7.49 19.58
C ILE A 331 8.71 8.07 20.99
N SER A 332 9.86 8.21 21.66
CA SER A 332 9.98 8.83 22.98
C SER A 332 10.93 10.03 22.99
N SER A 333 11.74 10.21 21.93
CA SER A 333 12.82 11.19 21.86
C SER A 333 13.06 11.74 20.45
N ARG A 334 13.83 12.83 20.37
CA ARG A 334 14.33 13.39 19.11
C ARG A 334 15.29 12.44 18.39
N GLU A 335 15.92 11.50 19.09
CA GLU A 335 16.83 10.52 18.48
C GLU A 335 16.06 9.43 17.74
N ASP A 336 14.92 8.98 18.30
CA ASP A 336 14.02 8.02 17.63
C ASP A 336 13.51 8.61 16.31
N LEU A 337 13.17 9.89 16.28
CA LEU A 337 12.80 10.60 15.04
C LEU A 337 13.92 10.61 13.99
N LYS A 338 15.20 10.71 14.40
CA LYS A 338 16.32 10.59 13.46
C LYS A 338 16.50 9.15 12.96
N ALA A 339 16.29 8.15 13.82
CA ALA A 339 16.34 6.75 13.43
C ALA A 339 15.26 6.42 12.38
N VAL A 340 14.03 6.91 12.58
CA VAL A 340 12.95 6.84 11.59
C VAL A 340 13.31 7.59 10.31
N ALA A 341 13.86 8.81 10.40
CA ALA A 341 14.31 9.56 9.22
C ALA A 341 15.35 8.77 8.40
N ARG A 342 16.34 8.15 9.06
CA ARG A 342 17.35 7.29 8.40
C ARG A 342 16.71 6.12 7.65
N LEU A 343 15.68 5.48 8.22
CA LEU A 343 14.99 4.39 7.54
C LEU A 343 14.26 4.87 6.27
N PHE A 344 13.59 6.03 6.31
CA PHE A 344 13.01 6.60 5.09
C PHE A 344 14.07 7.08 4.08
N GLU A 345 15.22 7.60 4.52
CA GLU A 345 16.35 7.95 3.65
C GLU A 345 16.91 6.73 2.92
N ILE A 346 17.04 5.57 3.60
CA ILE A 346 17.42 4.29 2.96
C ILE A 346 16.37 3.87 1.92
N ALA A 347 15.07 3.92 2.28
CA ALA A 347 14.00 3.61 1.35
C ALA A 347 14.04 4.53 0.11
N LYS A 348 14.34 5.83 0.30
CA LYS A 348 14.44 6.85 -0.75
C LYS A 348 15.60 6.59 -1.69
N ALA A 349 16.76 6.16 -1.17
CA ALA A 349 17.90 5.78 -2.00
C ALA A 349 17.60 4.58 -2.92
N ILE A 350 16.82 3.60 -2.43
CA ILE A 350 16.40 2.42 -3.21
C ILE A 350 15.25 2.75 -4.18
N SER A 351 14.27 3.57 -3.79
CA SER A 351 13.06 3.87 -4.58
C SER A 351 12.75 5.38 -4.65
N PRO A 352 13.57 6.17 -5.37
CA PRO A 352 13.51 7.64 -5.39
C PRO A 352 12.35 8.24 -6.22
N GLU A 353 11.53 7.43 -6.86
CA GLU A 353 10.28 7.87 -7.51
C GLU A 353 9.05 7.58 -6.62
N TRP A 354 9.23 7.04 -5.41
CA TRP A 354 8.16 6.77 -4.46
C TRP A 354 7.84 8.04 -3.63
N ALA A 355 6.83 8.78 -4.08
CA ALA A 355 6.45 10.08 -3.52
C ALA A 355 6.25 10.07 -1.99
N ASP A 356 5.57 9.07 -1.43
CA ASP A 356 5.24 9.00 0.01
C ASP A 356 6.47 9.08 0.93
N LEU A 357 7.63 8.60 0.47
CA LEU A 357 8.90 8.71 1.18
C LEU A 357 9.29 10.17 1.43
N TYR A 358 9.15 10.99 0.41
CA TYR A 358 9.44 12.42 0.45
C TYR A 358 8.42 13.17 1.32
N TYR A 359 7.14 12.79 1.26
CA TYR A 359 6.16 13.37 2.18
C TYR A 359 6.50 13.08 3.65
N ASN A 360 6.82 11.83 3.96
CA ASN A 360 7.15 11.39 5.32
C ASN A 360 8.45 12.02 5.83
N LEU A 361 9.49 12.09 4.99
CA LEU A 361 10.74 12.80 5.31
C LEU A 361 10.49 14.30 5.51
N GLY A 362 9.64 14.93 4.70
CA GLY A 362 9.22 16.32 4.88
C GLY A 362 8.64 16.57 6.27
N MET A 363 7.67 15.74 6.68
CA MET A 363 7.04 15.82 8.00
C MET A 363 8.02 15.60 9.15
N ILE A 364 8.87 14.57 9.06
CA ILE A 364 9.85 14.26 10.11
C ILE A 364 10.93 15.34 10.19
N TYR A 365 11.35 15.92 9.07
CA TYR A 365 12.30 17.03 9.05
C TYR A 365 11.67 18.35 9.53
N GLU A 366 10.37 18.60 9.37
CA GLU A 366 9.70 19.73 10.05
C GLU A 366 9.77 19.57 11.57
N GLU A 367 9.43 18.39 12.10
CA GLU A 367 9.44 18.08 13.54
C GLU A 367 10.86 18.08 14.13
N LEU A 368 11.86 17.61 13.37
CA LEU A 368 13.28 17.73 13.72
C LEU A 368 13.84 19.16 13.58
N THR A 369 13.02 20.10 13.11
CA THR A 369 13.35 21.51 12.78
C THR A 369 14.48 21.67 11.75
N TYR A 370 14.61 20.70 10.84
CA TYR A 370 15.51 20.74 9.68
C TYR A 370 14.76 21.28 8.46
N TYR A 371 14.38 22.56 8.54
CA TYR A 371 13.44 23.20 7.62
C TYR A 371 13.85 23.17 6.14
N ASP A 372 15.15 23.30 5.83
CA ASP A 372 15.64 23.19 4.45
C ASP A 372 15.37 21.80 3.87
N LYS A 373 15.71 20.75 4.62
CA LYS A 373 15.43 19.35 4.24
C LYS A 373 13.93 19.08 4.14
N ALA A 374 13.13 19.69 5.02
CA ALA A 374 11.68 19.57 4.96
C ALA A 374 11.11 20.16 3.67
N ILE A 375 11.52 21.39 3.32
CA ILE A 375 11.11 22.06 2.07
C ILE A 375 11.57 21.29 0.84
N GLU A 376 12.81 20.80 0.80
CA GLU A 376 13.35 19.98 -0.29
C GLU A 376 12.48 18.75 -0.53
N ASN A 377 12.19 17.98 0.51
CA ASN A 377 11.40 16.75 0.42
C ASN A 377 9.93 17.05 0.04
N PHE A 378 9.27 18.05 0.64
CA PHE A 378 7.91 18.43 0.22
C PHE A 378 7.84 18.94 -1.23
N SER A 379 8.89 19.60 -1.73
CA SER A 379 8.97 20.05 -3.12
C SER A 379 9.11 18.86 -4.07
N LYS A 380 9.97 17.89 -3.74
CA LYS A 380 10.13 16.66 -4.53
C LYS A 380 8.87 15.79 -4.52
N TYR A 381 8.15 15.72 -3.39
CA TYR A 381 6.82 15.09 -3.32
C TYR A 381 5.82 15.73 -4.30
N LEU A 382 5.72 17.06 -4.28
CA LEU A 382 4.87 17.85 -5.21
C LEU A 382 5.19 17.57 -6.69
N ASP A 383 6.47 17.48 -7.03
CA ASP A 383 6.92 17.19 -8.40
C ASP A 383 6.54 15.76 -8.85
N LEU A 384 6.67 14.77 -7.96
CA LEU A 384 6.38 13.37 -8.25
C LEU A 384 4.89 13.07 -8.42
N VAL A 385 4.02 13.62 -7.55
CA VAL A 385 2.57 13.35 -7.62
C VAL A 385 1.89 14.07 -8.80
N LYS A 386 2.56 15.03 -9.44
CA LYS A 386 2.06 15.86 -10.58
C LYS A 386 0.76 16.63 -10.30
N ASP A 387 0.22 16.55 -9.09
CA ASP A 387 -0.98 17.25 -8.68
C ASP A 387 -0.65 18.68 -8.22
N ARG A 388 -1.13 19.66 -8.98
CA ARG A 388 -1.00 21.07 -8.63
C ARG A 388 -1.85 21.47 -7.40
N ASN A 389 -2.66 20.57 -6.84
CA ASN A 389 -3.65 20.87 -5.80
C ASN A 389 -3.36 20.25 -4.42
N SER A 390 -2.15 19.74 -4.10
CA SER A 390 -1.82 19.40 -2.70
C SER A 390 -1.60 20.68 -1.86
N VAL A 391 -2.72 21.30 -1.50
CA VAL A 391 -2.82 22.54 -0.71
C VAL A 391 -2.03 22.43 0.59
N GLU A 392 -2.01 21.25 1.21
CA GLU A 392 -1.32 21.00 2.48
C GLU A 392 0.20 21.13 2.38
N SER A 393 0.87 20.42 1.46
CA SER A 393 2.33 20.53 1.28
C SER A 393 2.75 21.96 0.93
N LYS A 394 1.93 22.66 0.12
CA LYS A 394 2.15 24.08 -0.22
C LYS A 394 1.97 25.01 0.99
N ASN A 395 0.95 24.77 1.81
CA ASN A 395 0.72 25.51 3.05
C ASN A 395 1.86 25.28 4.06
N ILE A 396 2.36 24.05 4.19
CA ILE A 396 3.50 23.72 5.05
C ILE A 396 4.76 24.45 4.55
N ILE A 397 5.09 24.37 3.25
CA ILE A 397 6.22 25.13 2.68
C ILE A 397 6.07 26.64 2.93
N SER A 398 4.86 27.21 2.74
CA SER A 398 4.61 28.64 2.98
C SER A 398 4.72 29.02 4.46
N LYS A 399 4.27 28.16 5.37
CA LYS A 399 4.36 28.32 6.83
C LYS A 399 5.82 28.23 7.31
N ILE A 400 6.61 27.34 6.73
CA ILE A 400 8.04 27.21 7.05
C ILE A 400 8.81 28.44 6.54
N LYS A 401 8.55 28.89 5.29
CA LYS A 401 9.20 30.09 4.71
C LYS A 401 8.79 31.42 5.34
N GLY A 402 7.74 31.43 6.16
CA GLY A 402 7.25 32.61 6.89
C GLY A 402 7.72 32.67 8.35
N LYS A 403 8.64 31.79 8.76
CA LYS A 403 9.32 31.77 10.06
C LYS A 403 10.79 32.12 9.92
#